data_AF-A0A2G9S8Z2-F1
#
_entry.id   AF-A0A2G9S8Z2-F1
#
_cell.length_a   1.000
_cell.length_b   1.000
_cell.length_c   1.000
_cell.angle_alpha   90.00
_cell.angle_beta   90.00
_cell.angle_gamma   90.00
#
_symmetry.space_group_name_H-M   'P 1'
#
loop_
_entity.id
_entity.type
_entity.pdbx_description
1 polymer ?
#
loop_
_entity_poly.entity_id
_entity_poly.type
_entity_poly.pdbx_seq_one_letter_code
_entity_poly.pdbx_strand_id
1 'polypeptide(L)'
;MHGYFIDIRLYHKVKAMVNPFAYEDYRKDKIRQKIEETRAQRVQIKKLPKVNKELALKLLEEDEEERPLQKKKQKKMPNILNDDRFKAMFEDPAFQVDEKSEEFRLLNPLVSKISQKRKKKLKEMAELQVKEQEEEEEPEGKPSDAESSESSDDEKAWVEEVRKQRKLLRQEEKVRRQERETEDQQTTLTPQFYEIKAGEEFRSFQDAAKKQKMMR
;
A
#
# COMPACT_ATOMS: atom_id res chain seq x y z
N MET A 1 -3.31 -73.29 -6.40
CA MET A 1 -2.58 -72.04 -6.73
C MET A 1 -1.10 -72.37 -6.75
N HIS A 2 -0.42 -72.21 -7.88
CA HIS A 2 1.02 -72.44 -8.00
C HIS A 2 1.74 -71.15 -7.65
N GLY A 3 2.41 -71.12 -6.49
CA GLY A 3 3.29 -70.03 -6.09
C GLY A 3 4.69 -70.60 -5.89
N TYR A 4 5.70 -69.99 -6.52
CA TYR A 4 7.09 -70.31 -6.25
C TYR A 4 7.50 -69.68 -4.92
N PHE A 5 8.04 -70.49 -4.01
CA PHE A 5 8.60 -70.02 -2.76
C PHE A 5 10.03 -69.55 -2.99
N ILE A 6 10.34 -68.33 -2.58
CA ILE A 6 11.70 -67.78 -2.60
C ILE A 6 12.16 -67.75 -1.15
N ASP A 7 13.36 -68.28 -0.89
CA ASP A 7 13.99 -68.17 0.42
C ASP A 7 14.10 -66.70 0.84
N ILE A 8 13.69 -66.38 2.05
CA ILE A 8 13.65 -65.00 2.56
C ILE A 8 15.02 -64.32 2.46
N ARG A 9 16.10 -65.09 2.65
CA ARG A 9 17.49 -64.63 2.51
C ARG A 9 17.82 -64.24 1.07
N LEU A 10 17.34 -65.01 0.09
CA LEU A 10 17.54 -64.75 -1.32
C LEU A 10 16.75 -63.51 -1.76
N TYR A 11 15.50 -63.38 -1.31
CA TYR A 11 14.68 -62.19 -1.56
C TYR A 11 15.34 -60.90 -1.05
N HIS A 12 15.85 -60.89 0.18
CA HIS A 12 16.51 -59.70 0.72
C HIS A 12 17.80 -59.34 -0.02
N LYS A 13 18.60 -60.34 -0.45
CA LYS A 13 19.82 -60.11 -1.24
C LYS A 13 19.49 -59.50 -2.61
N VAL A 14 18.51 -60.06 -3.32
CA VAL A 14 18.05 -59.50 -4.60
C VAL A 14 17.46 -58.10 -4.41
N LYS A 15 16.66 -57.88 -3.36
CA LYS A 15 16.09 -56.57 -3.05
C LYS A 15 17.16 -55.50 -2.75
N ALA A 16 18.24 -55.88 -2.08
CA ALA A 16 19.38 -54.99 -1.81
C ALA A 16 20.21 -54.72 -3.08
N MET A 17 20.40 -55.71 -3.94
CA MET A 17 21.11 -55.55 -5.23
C MET A 17 20.31 -54.70 -6.23
N VAL A 18 18.99 -54.85 -6.26
CA VAL A 18 18.10 -54.08 -7.14
C VAL A 18 17.99 -52.63 -6.67
N ASN A 19 18.02 -52.40 -5.35
CA ASN A 19 17.89 -51.05 -4.78
C ASN A 19 19.10 -50.70 -3.88
N PRO A 20 20.30 -50.51 -4.45
CA PRO A 20 21.50 -50.20 -3.67
C PRO A 20 21.40 -48.85 -2.94
N PHE A 21 20.62 -47.90 -3.47
CA PHE A 21 20.47 -46.55 -2.91
C PHE A 21 19.18 -46.33 -2.12
N ALA A 22 18.34 -47.36 -1.89
CA ALA A 22 17.03 -47.19 -1.25
C ALA A 22 17.10 -46.49 0.12
N TYR A 23 18.15 -46.76 0.90
CA TYR A 23 18.33 -46.10 2.20
C TYR A 23 18.76 -44.63 2.05
N GLU A 24 19.61 -44.34 1.08
CA GLU A 24 20.07 -42.98 0.80
C GLU A 24 18.94 -42.11 0.24
N ASP A 25 18.13 -42.66 -0.67
CA ASP A 25 16.99 -41.97 -1.27
C ASP A 25 15.91 -41.71 -0.21
N TYR A 26 15.61 -42.70 0.65
CA TYR A 26 14.70 -42.50 1.79
C TYR A 26 15.19 -41.40 2.74
N ARG A 27 16.50 -41.35 3.03
CA ARG A 27 17.08 -40.26 3.85
C ARG A 27 16.95 -38.92 3.16
N LYS A 28 17.26 -38.84 1.86
CA LYS A 28 17.13 -37.60 1.06
C LYS A 28 15.69 -37.11 1.04
N ASP A 29 14.72 -38.00 0.84
CA ASP A 29 13.31 -37.64 0.80
C ASP A 29 12.78 -37.21 2.17
N LYS A 30 13.20 -37.87 3.26
CA LYS A 30 12.92 -37.42 4.64
C LYS A 30 13.48 -36.03 4.93
N ILE A 31 14.69 -35.74 4.43
CA ILE A 31 15.32 -34.44 4.59
C ILE A 31 14.57 -33.38 3.76
N ARG A 32 14.22 -33.69 2.51
CA ARG A 32 13.41 -32.81 1.65
C ARG A 32 12.06 -32.51 2.26
N GLN A 33 11.33 -33.52 2.75
CA GLN A 33 10.05 -33.34 3.43
C GLN A 33 10.18 -32.40 4.63
N LYS A 34 11.19 -32.61 5.49
CA LYS A 34 11.44 -31.70 6.62
C LYS A 34 11.78 -30.28 6.17
N ILE A 35 12.57 -30.12 5.11
CA ILE A 35 12.89 -28.81 4.52
C ILE A 35 11.65 -28.16 3.91
N GLU A 36 10.78 -28.92 3.25
CA GLU A 36 9.53 -28.44 2.66
C GLU A 36 8.50 -28.07 3.74
N GLU A 37 8.41 -28.85 4.81
CA GLU A 37 7.59 -28.55 5.99
C GLU A 37 8.06 -27.27 6.67
N THR A 38 9.37 -27.10 6.90
CA THR A 38 9.92 -25.86 7.46
C THR A 38 9.78 -24.68 6.50
N ARG A 39 9.89 -24.90 5.19
CA ARG A 39 9.63 -23.87 4.15
C ARG A 39 8.15 -23.50 4.05
N ALA A 40 7.23 -24.44 4.23
CA ALA A 40 5.79 -24.17 4.24
C ALA A 40 5.35 -23.45 5.52
N GLN A 41 6.05 -23.70 6.63
CA GLN A 41 5.90 -22.94 7.89
C GLN A 41 6.55 -21.55 7.82
N ARG A 42 7.62 -21.38 7.03
CA ARG A 42 8.18 -20.06 6.73
C ARG A 42 7.16 -19.25 5.94
N VAL A 43 6.75 -18.12 6.50
CA VAL A 43 5.73 -17.23 5.92
C VAL A 43 6.17 -16.83 4.51
N GLN A 44 5.44 -17.30 3.49
CA GLN A 44 5.65 -16.84 2.12
C GLN A 44 5.32 -15.35 2.04
N ILE A 45 6.35 -14.53 1.89
CA ILE A 45 6.18 -13.09 1.71
C ILE A 45 5.54 -12.86 0.35
N LYS A 46 4.23 -12.57 0.34
CA LYS A 46 3.51 -12.20 -0.87
C LYS A 46 4.05 -10.87 -1.38
N LYS A 47 4.53 -10.85 -2.64
CA LYS A 47 5.03 -9.63 -3.28
C LYS A 47 3.89 -8.63 -3.42
N LEU A 48 4.04 -7.46 -2.79
CA LEU A 48 3.09 -6.37 -2.89
C LEU A 48 3.35 -5.57 -4.17
N PRO A 49 2.31 -5.02 -4.81
CA PRO A 49 2.45 -4.17 -5.98
C PRO A 49 3.21 -2.87 -5.69
N LYS A 50 3.68 -2.20 -6.74
CA LYS A 50 4.47 -0.97 -6.61
C LYS A 50 3.60 0.20 -6.14
N VAL A 51 2.40 0.33 -6.70
CA VAL A 51 1.42 1.38 -6.38
C VAL A 51 0.30 0.78 -5.51
N ASN A 52 -0.32 1.60 -4.66
CA ASN A 52 -1.47 1.21 -3.83
C ASN A 52 -1.23 -0.02 -2.93
N LYS A 53 -0.05 -0.08 -2.29
CA LYS A 53 0.35 -1.15 -1.36
C LYS A 53 -0.64 -1.39 -0.23
N GLU A 54 -1.20 -0.32 0.33
CA GLU A 54 -2.18 -0.38 1.41
C GLU A 54 -3.51 -0.98 0.97
N LEU A 55 -3.94 -0.66 -0.26
CA LEU A 55 -5.14 -1.24 -0.86
C LEU A 55 -4.92 -2.73 -1.14
N ALA A 56 -3.76 -3.10 -1.69
CA ALA A 56 -3.42 -4.50 -1.91
C ALA A 56 -3.41 -5.31 -0.62
N LEU A 57 -2.88 -4.76 0.47
CA LEU A 57 -2.95 -5.41 1.78
C LEU A 57 -4.38 -5.55 2.30
N LYS A 58 -5.22 -4.53 2.12
CA LYS A 58 -6.63 -4.61 2.49
C LYS A 58 -7.33 -5.77 1.78
N LEU A 59 -7.09 -5.92 0.47
CA LEU A 59 -7.67 -7.01 -0.32
C LEU A 59 -7.13 -8.38 0.12
N LEU A 60 -5.85 -8.48 0.47
CA LEU A 60 -5.27 -9.72 0.99
C LEU A 60 -5.81 -10.10 2.37
N GLU A 61 -6.04 -9.11 3.24
CA GLU A 61 -6.63 -9.29 4.57
C GLU A 61 -8.09 -9.77 4.44
N GLU A 62 -8.87 -9.15 3.55
CA GLU A 62 -10.25 -9.55 3.23
C GLU A 62 -10.29 -10.97 2.62
N ASP A 63 -9.40 -11.29 1.68
CA ASP A 63 -9.28 -12.64 1.12
C ASP A 63 -8.92 -13.69 2.19
N GLU A 64 -8.11 -13.34 3.19
CA GLU A 64 -7.72 -14.25 4.28
C GLU A 64 -8.85 -14.47 5.27
N GLU A 65 -9.61 -13.43 5.60
CA GLU A 65 -10.81 -13.48 6.44
C GLU A 65 -11.94 -14.27 5.77
N GLU A 66 -12.10 -14.17 4.46
CA GLU A 66 -13.15 -14.84 3.67
C GLU A 66 -12.83 -16.33 3.37
N ARG A 67 -11.56 -16.73 3.34
CA ARG A 67 -11.13 -18.13 3.10
C ARG A 67 -11.79 -19.19 4.01
N PRO A 68 -11.95 -19.00 5.34
CA PRO A 68 -12.64 -19.99 6.17
C PRO A 68 -14.15 -20.09 5.88
N LEU A 69 -14.81 -19.00 5.47
CA LEU A 69 -16.24 -18.96 5.18
C LEU A 69 -16.57 -19.54 3.79
N GLN A 70 -15.74 -19.26 2.78
CA GLN A 70 -15.96 -19.68 1.39
C GLN A 70 -15.70 -21.17 1.12
N LYS A 71 -15.06 -21.91 2.04
CA LYS A 71 -14.87 -23.38 1.91
C LYS A 71 -16.17 -24.17 1.78
N LYS A 72 -17.33 -23.59 2.12
CA LYS A 72 -18.62 -24.30 2.09
C LYS A 72 -19.56 -23.92 0.93
N LYS A 73 -19.49 -22.72 0.35
CA LYS A 73 -20.40 -22.31 -0.74
C LYS A 73 -19.77 -21.22 -1.62
N GLN A 74 -19.85 -21.42 -2.93
CA GLN A 74 -19.75 -20.43 -4.01
C GLN A 74 -18.37 -20.11 -4.61
N LYS A 75 -18.45 -19.80 -5.90
CA LYS A 75 -17.37 -19.59 -6.86
C LYS A 75 -16.39 -18.54 -6.33
N LYS A 76 -15.09 -18.85 -6.37
CA LYS A 76 -14.01 -17.90 -6.07
C LYS A 76 -14.23 -16.66 -6.94
N MET A 77 -14.65 -15.55 -6.33
CA MET A 77 -14.60 -14.27 -7.02
C MET A 77 -13.14 -14.07 -7.46
N PRO A 78 -12.88 -13.64 -8.70
CA PRO A 78 -11.51 -13.40 -9.15
C PRO A 78 -10.89 -12.36 -8.22
N ASN A 79 -9.76 -12.71 -7.62
CA ASN A 79 -9.00 -11.79 -6.79
C ASN A 79 -8.59 -10.60 -7.66
N ILE A 80 -8.98 -9.39 -7.25
CA ILE A 80 -8.74 -8.14 -7.97
C ILE A 80 -7.23 -7.93 -8.21
N LEU A 81 -6.38 -8.45 -7.34
CA LEU A 81 -4.92 -8.40 -7.49
C LEU A 81 -4.39 -9.24 -8.67
N ASN A 82 -5.11 -10.29 -9.05
CA ASN A 82 -4.73 -11.20 -10.12
C ASN A 82 -5.53 -10.97 -11.41
N ASP A 83 -6.48 -10.03 -11.41
CA ASP A 83 -7.32 -9.72 -12.57
C ASP A 83 -6.63 -8.67 -13.45
N ASP A 84 -6.33 -9.04 -14.69
CA ASP A 84 -5.65 -8.18 -15.66
C ASP A 84 -6.37 -6.85 -15.91
N ARG A 85 -7.70 -6.80 -15.72
CA ARG A 85 -8.49 -5.57 -15.90
C ARG A 85 -8.14 -4.48 -14.87
N PHE A 86 -7.71 -4.89 -13.68
CA PHE A 86 -7.37 -3.97 -12.58
C PHE A 86 -5.86 -3.79 -12.40
N LYS A 87 -5.05 -4.43 -13.23
CA LYS A 87 -3.59 -4.35 -13.17
C LYS A 87 -3.05 -2.92 -13.19
N ALA A 88 -3.66 -2.05 -14.02
CA ALA A 88 -3.31 -0.63 -14.11
C ALA A 88 -3.39 0.10 -12.75
N MET A 89 -4.34 -0.27 -11.86
CA MET A 89 -4.50 0.36 -10.55
C MET A 89 -3.30 0.13 -9.61
N PHE A 90 -2.45 -0.85 -9.92
CA PHE A 90 -1.33 -1.29 -9.08
C PHE A 90 0.05 -1.00 -9.70
N GLU A 91 0.08 -0.63 -10.99
CA GLU A 91 1.30 -0.31 -11.72
C GLU A 91 1.43 1.19 -11.99
N ASP A 92 0.34 1.88 -12.35
CA ASP A 92 0.40 3.28 -12.74
C ASP A 92 0.30 4.22 -11.53
N PRO A 93 1.23 5.19 -11.38
CA PRO A 93 1.24 6.12 -10.25
C PRO A 93 0.05 7.08 -10.28
N ALA A 94 -0.61 7.26 -11.43
CA ALA A 94 -1.80 8.09 -11.56
C ALA A 94 -2.98 7.57 -10.73
N PHE A 95 -3.00 6.27 -10.40
CA PHE A 95 -4.03 5.69 -9.52
C PHE A 95 -3.62 5.67 -8.05
N GLN A 96 -2.49 6.28 -7.67
CA GLN A 96 -2.05 6.29 -6.28
C GLN A 96 -3.04 7.01 -5.37
N VAL A 97 -3.55 6.30 -4.37
CA VAL A 97 -4.47 6.87 -3.37
C VAL A 97 -3.69 7.82 -2.46
N ASP A 98 -4.06 9.09 -2.47
CA ASP A 98 -3.50 10.09 -1.55
C ASP A 98 -4.34 10.19 -0.27
N GLU A 99 -3.83 9.61 0.81
CA GLU A 99 -4.46 9.65 2.12
C GLU A 99 -4.47 11.04 2.76
N LYS A 100 -3.64 11.97 2.29
CA LYS A 100 -3.59 13.34 2.82
C LYS A 100 -4.68 14.23 2.23
N SER A 101 -5.26 13.84 1.10
CA SER A 101 -6.34 14.57 0.45
C SER A 101 -7.54 14.78 1.39
N GLU A 102 -8.16 15.96 1.29
CA GLU A 102 -9.29 16.33 2.17
C GLU A 102 -10.47 15.36 2.00
N GLU A 103 -10.74 14.98 0.75
CA GLU A 103 -11.81 14.08 0.35
C GLU A 103 -11.65 12.70 0.99
N PHE A 104 -10.45 12.12 0.91
CA PHE A 104 -10.18 10.81 1.50
C PHE A 104 -10.35 10.83 3.01
N ARG A 105 -9.86 11.89 3.68
CA ARG A 105 -9.95 12.03 5.14
C ARG A 105 -11.41 12.14 5.59
N LEU A 106 -12.20 12.99 4.92
CA LEU A 106 -13.61 13.23 5.25
C LEU A 106 -14.52 12.03 4.99
N LEU A 107 -14.27 11.31 3.89
CA LEU A 107 -15.08 10.15 3.50
C LEU A 107 -14.80 8.95 4.42
N ASN A 108 -13.59 8.86 4.95
CA ASN A 108 -13.11 7.72 5.71
C ASN A 108 -12.65 8.09 7.14
N PRO A 109 -13.58 8.44 8.05
CA PRO A 109 -13.21 8.92 9.39
C PRO A 109 -12.44 7.89 10.23
N LEU A 110 -12.75 6.60 10.09
CA LEU A 110 -12.10 5.52 10.86
C LEU A 110 -10.81 4.99 10.23
N VAL A 111 -10.46 5.46 9.03
CA VAL A 111 -9.31 4.91 8.30
C VAL A 111 -7.98 5.33 8.94
N SER A 112 -7.93 6.32 9.83
CA SER A 112 -6.66 6.66 10.53
C SER A 112 -6.15 5.49 11.39
N LYS A 113 -7.01 4.87 12.21
CA LYS A 113 -6.62 3.76 13.09
C LYS A 113 -6.32 2.48 12.31
N ILE A 114 -7.14 2.20 11.30
CA ILE A 114 -7.02 1.00 10.46
C ILE A 114 -5.79 1.12 9.53
N SER A 115 -5.56 2.29 8.93
CA SER A 115 -4.35 2.55 8.13
C SER A 115 -3.08 2.49 8.98
N GLN A 116 -3.09 2.97 10.23
CA GLN A 116 -1.95 2.83 11.13
C GLN A 116 -1.57 1.37 11.36
N LYS A 117 -2.54 0.48 11.60
CA LYS A 117 -2.28 -0.97 11.71
C LYS A 117 -1.71 -1.53 10.42
N ARG A 118 -2.27 -1.17 9.27
CA ARG A 118 -1.78 -1.63 7.95
C ARG A 118 -0.39 -1.09 7.61
N LYS A 119 -0.08 0.14 7.98
CA LYS A 119 1.25 0.75 7.84
C LYS A 119 2.30 0.05 8.69
N LYS A 120 1.95 -0.37 9.91
CA LYS A 120 2.84 -1.22 10.73
C LYS A 120 3.12 -2.55 10.03
N LYS A 121 2.09 -3.24 9.55
CA LYS A 121 2.23 -4.48 8.76
C LYS A 121 3.08 -4.27 7.49
N LEU A 122 2.94 -3.13 6.79
CA LEU A 122 3.79 -2.79 5.65
C LEU A 122 5.26 -2.66 6.01
N LYS A 123 5.56 -2.00 7.14
CA LYS A 123 6.93 -1.84 7.62
C LYS A 123 7.52 -3.19 7.99
N GLU A 124 6.80 -4.02 8.73
CA GLU A 124 7.22 -5.39 9.06
C GLU A 124 7.48 -6.22 7.80
N MET A 125 6.59 -6.17 6.81
CA MET A 125 6.77 -6.88 5.54
C MET A 125 7.95 -6.34 4.73
N ALA A 126 8.18 -5.03 4.72
CA ALA A 126 9.33 -4.42 4.06
C ALA A 126 10.64 -4.79 4.74
N GLU A 127 10.68 -4.79 6.08
CA GLU A 127 11.83 -5.23 6.87
C GLU A 127 12.15 -6.71 6.64
N LEU A 128 11.12 -7.56 6.52
CA LEU A 128 11.28 -8.97 6.16
C LEU A 128 11.79 -9.16 4.72
N GLN A 129 11.33 -8.35 3.77
CA GLN A 129 11.84 -8.38 2.38
C GLN A 129 13.30 -7.93 2.28
N VAL A 130 13.70 -6.93 3.08
CA VAL A 130 15.09 -6.45 3.14
C VAL A 130 15.99 -7.50 3.80
N LYS A 131 15.55 -8.13 4.90
CA LYS A 131 16.29 -9.25 5.51
C LYS A 131 16.47 -10.43 4.57
N GLU A 132 15.48 -10.76 3.72
CA GLU A 132 15.65 -11.80 2.70
C GLU A 132 16.67 -11.44 1.60
N GLN A 133 16.96 -10.15 1.39
CA GLN A 133 17.98 -9.69 0.43
C GLN A 133 19.37 -9.54 1.08
N GLU A 134 19.44 -9.32 2.40
CA GLU A 134 20.69 -9.15 3.15
C GLU A 134 21.17 -10.42 3.89
N GLU A 135 20.35 -11.48 4.01
CA GLU A 135 20.77 -12.75 4.62
C GLU A 135 21.60 -13.62 3.67
N GLU A 136 22.82 -13.16 3.39
CA GLU A 136 24.03 -13.99 3.44
C GLU A 136 24.83 -13.79 4.75
N GLU A 137 24.44 -12.86 5.64
CA GLU A 137 25.08 -12.70 6.96
C GLU A 137 24.05 -12.63 8.11
N GLU A 138 24.19 -13.56 9.07
CA GLU A 138 23.49 -13.53 10.37
C GLU A 138 23.79 -12.24 11.14
N PRO A 139 22.79 -11.70 11.87
CA PRO A 139 23.05 -11.52 13.30
C PRO A 139 21.85 -11.77 14.22
N GLU A 140 22.22 -12.11 15.45
CA GLU A 140 21.41 -12.59 16.57
C GLU A 140 20.30 -11.63 17.07
N GLY A 141 19.22 -12.27 17.54
CA GLY A 141 18.36 -11.89 18.68
C GLY A 141 18.11 -10.42 19.00
N LYS A 142 16.92 -9.92 18.63
CA LYS A 142 16.32 -8.71 19.26
C LYS A 142 14.97 -9.07 19.89
N PRO A 143 14.73 -8.75 21.18
CA PRO A 143 13.44 -8.97 21.81
C PRO A 143 12.41 -7.95 21.31
N SER A 144 11.19 -8.42 21.04
CA SER A 144 10.04 -7.63 20.67
C SER A 144 9.55 -6.79 21.85
N ASP A 145 9.53 -5.47 21.67
CA ASP A 145 8.82 -4.53 22.54
C ASP A 145 7.32 -4.56 22.17
N ALA A 146 6.50 -4.99 23.13
CA ALA A 146 5.05 -5.03 23.00
C ALA A 146 4.47 -3.88 23.82
N GLU A 147 4.03 -2.82 23.14
CA GLU A 147 3.41 -1.66 23.79
C GLU A 147 1.99 -1.38 23.28
N SER A 148 1.15 -1.18 24.31
CA SER A 148 -0.19 -0.60 24.39
C SER A 148 -1.37 -1.28 23.69
N SER A 149 -2.15 -2.00 24.51
CA SER A 149 -3.60 -2.11 24.35
C SER A 149 -4.27 -0.80 24.78
N GLU A 150 -4.98 -0.15 23.88
CA GLU A 150 -5.83 1.00 24.23
C GLU A 150 -7.30 0.61 24.26
N SER A 151 -7.92 1.06 25.35
CA SER A 151 -9.25 0.82 25.89
C SER A 151 -10.42 0.94 24.90
N SER A 152 -11.40 0.06 25.11
CA SER A 152 -12.69 -0.03 24.44
C SER A 152 -13.70 0.97 25.00
N ASP A 153 -14.14 1.95 24.19
CA ASP A 153 -15.40 2.70 24.38
C ASP A 153 -15.93 3.12 23.00
N ASP A 154 -16.90 2.36 22.47
CA ASP A 154 -17.03 2.11 21.02
C ASP A 154 -18.35 2.60 20.38
N GLU A 155 -18.82 3.82 20.70
CA GLU A 155 -20.02 4.36 20.01
C GLU A 155 -19.92 5.83 19.55
N LYS A 156 -18.95 6.62 20.05
CA LYS A 156 -18.81 8.06 19.69
C LYS A 156 -17.50 8.43 18.99
N ALA A 157 -16.56 7.49 18.85
CA ALA A 157 -15.21 7.74 18.34
C ALA A 157 -15.18 8.33 16.92
N TRP A 158 -16.12 7.93 16.04
CA TRP A 158 -16.15 8.41 14.66
C TRP A 158 -16.55 9.90 14.56
N VAL A 159 -17.49 10.35 15.40
CA VAL A 159 -17.94 11.76 15.41
C VAL A 159 -16.82 12.68 15.87
N GLU A 160 -16.07 12.26 16.88
CA GLU A 160 -14.93 13.01 17.41
C GLU A 160 -13.80 13.09 16.38
N GLU A 161 -13.52 12.00 15.66
CA GLU A 161 -12.52 11.96 14.61
C GLU A 161 -12.90 12.87 13.43
N VAL A 162 -14.17 12.82 12.96
CA VAL A 162 -14.68 13.74 11.92
C VAL A 162 -14.53 15.20 12.38
N ARG A 163 -14.89 15.51 13.62
CA ARG A 163 -14.80 16.87 14.17
C ARG A 163 -13.34 17.34 14.24
N LYS A 164 -12.43 16.46 14.62
CA LYS A 164 -10.98 16.72 14.65
C LYS A 164 -10.42 16.95 13.24
N GLN A 165 -10.78 16.11 12.27
CA GLN A 165 -10.38 16.26 10.87
C GLN A 165 -10.88 17.59 10.28
N ARG A 166 -12.15 17.94 10.47
CA ARG A 166 -12.70 19.24 10.02
C ARG A 166 -11.97 20.43 10.66
N LYS A 167 -11.60 20.32 11.95
CA LYS A 167 -10.82 21.36 12.64
C LYS A 167 -9.42 21.49 12.04
N LEU A 168 -8.77 20.37 11.73
CA LEU A 168 -7.44 20.35 11.09
C LEU A 168 -7.51 20.97 9.69
N LEU A 169 -8.49 20.60 8.86
CA LEU A 169 -8.67 21.20 7.53
C LEU A 169 -8.85 22.71 7.61
N ARG A 170 -9.64 23.19 8.57
CA ARG A 170 -9.81 24.64 8.80
C ARG A 170 -8.53 25.33 9.27
N GLN A 171 -7.64 24.63 9.97
CA GLN A 171 -6.34 25.17 10.35
C GLN A 171 -5.39 25.19 9.15
N GLU A 172 -5.35 24.12 8.37
CA GLU A 172 -4.55 23.96 7.16
C GLU A 172 -4.94 25.01 6.10
N GLU A 173 -6.23 25.24 5.89
CA GLU A 173 -6.75 26.30 5.01
C GLU A 173 -6.30 27.70 5.46
N LYS A 174 -6.30 27.96 6.78
CA LYS A 174 -5.83 29.23 7.34
C LYS A 174 -4.34 29.42 7.14
N VAL A 175 -3.54 28.38 7.35
CA VAL A 175 -2.09 28.42 7.11
C VAL A 175 -1.82 28.66 5.63
N ARG A 176 -2.47 27.91 4.73
CA ARG A 176 -2.34 28.08 3.28
C ARG A 176 -2.72 29.50 2.83
N ARG A 177 -3.71 30.11 3.49
CA ARG A 177 -4.09 31.51 3.24
C ARG A 177 -3.00 32.48 3.71
N GLN A 178 -2.45 32.26 4.90
CA GLN A 178 -1.33 33.07 5.41
C GLN A 178 -0.09 32.94 4.52
N GLU A 179 0.23 31.73 4.05
CA GLU A 179 1.32 31.48 3.12
C GLU A 179 1.15 32.29 1.83
N ARG A 180 -0.03 32.25 1.20
CA ARG A 180 -0.34 33.10 0.04
C ARG A 180 -0.20 34.59 0.35
N GLU A 181 -0.70 35.04 1.49
CA GLU A 181 -0.57 36.44 1.92
C GLU A 181 0.91 36.83 2.14
N THR A 182 1.77 35.91 2.60
CA THR A 182 3.21 36.14 2.73
C THR A 182 3.94 36.07 1.39
N GLU A 183 3.54 35.18 0.48
CA GLU A 183 4.07 35.08 -0.88
C GLU A 183 3.75 36.37 -1.64
N ASP A 184 2.50 36.85 -1.59
CA ASP A 184 2.08 38.11 -2.20
C ASP A 184 2.88 39.31 -1.65
N GLN A 185 3.15 39.34 -0.33
CA GLN A 185 3.99 40.36 0.29
C GLN A 185 5.46 40.27 -0.11
N GLN A 186 5.98 39.06 -0.35
CA GLN A 186 7.34 38.83 -0.82
C GLN A 186 7.50 39.16 -2.30
N THR A 187 6.45 38.98 -3.12
CA THR A 187 6.47 39.42 -4.50
C THR A 187 6.42 40.95 -4.56
N THR A 188 7.56 41.57 -4.84
CA THR A 188 7.63 43.00 -5.17
C THR A 188 7.18 43.22 -6.61
N LEU A 189 5.91 42.91 -6.91
CA LEU A 189 5.31 43.24 -8.20
C LEU A 189 5.13 44.75 -8.28
N THR A 190 6.11 45.42 -8.89
CA THR A 190 5.97 46.82 -9.26
C THR A 190 4.88 46.93 -10.34
N PRO A 191 3.98 47.91 -10.25
CA PRO A 191 3.00 48.12 -11.32
C PRO A 191 3.77 48.41 -12.61
N GLN A 192 3.67 47.52 -13.60
CA GLN A 192 4.15 47.78 -14.94
C GLN A 192 3.27 48.85 -15.57
N PHE A 193 3.70 50.11 -15.47
CA PHE A 193 3.15 51.17 -16.29
C PHE A 193 3.59 50.92 -17.72
N TYR A 194 2.63 50.67 -18.61
CA TYR A 194 2.91 50.64 -20.04
C TYR A 194 3.33 52.05 -20.46
N GLU A 195 4.60 52.21 -20.84
CA GLU A 195 5.08 53.44 -21.45
C GLU A 195 4.47 53.57 -22.85
N ILE A 196 3.81 54.69 -23.09
CA ILE A 196 3.32 55.03 -24.43
C ILE A 196 4.56 55.17 -25.32
N LYS A 197 4.61 54.41 -26.42
CA LYS A 197 5.74 54.44 -27.34
C LYS A 197 5.94 55.87 -27.84
N ALA A 198 7.19 56.34 -27.86
CA ALA A 198 7.55 57.68 -28.30
C ALA A 198 6.99 57.94 -29.72
N GLY A 199 6.00 58.84 -29.81
CA GLY A 199 5.32 59.21 -31.06
C GLY A 199 3.80 58.98 -31.07
N GLU A 200 3.24 58.26 -30.10
CA GLU A 200 1.77 58.15 -29.94
C GLU A 200 1.29 59.13 -28.85
N GLU A 201 0.49 60.14 -29.23
CA GLU A 201 -0.10 61.07 -28.27
C GLU A 201 -1.35 60.45 -27.61
N PHE A 202 -1.36 60.38 -26.29
CA PHE A 202 -2.53 59.93 -25.53
C PHE A 202 -3.64 60.97 -25.62
N ARG A 203 -4.59 60.77 -26.54
CA ARG A 203 -5.80 61.59 -26.67
C ARG A 203 -6.70 61.33 -25.47
N SER A 204 -6.48 62.08 -24.39
CA SER A 204 -7.20 61.92 -23.14
C SER A 204 -8.72 62.20 -23.28
N PHE A 205 -9.49 61.75 -22.29
CA PHE A 205 -10.96 61.91 -22.20
C PHE A 205 -11.47 63.37 -22.26
N GLN A 206 -10.57 64.38 -22.25
CA GLN A 206 -10.96 65.78 -22.44
C GLN A 206 -11.50 66.06 -23.86
N ASP A 207 -11.05 65.32 -24.87
CA ASP A 207 -11.58 65.45 -26.23
C ASP A 207 -13.04 64.97 -26.35
N ALA A 208 -13.45 64.00 -25.52
CA ALA A 208 -14.83 63.52 -25.46
C ALA A 208 -15.77 64.56 -24.80
N ALA A 209 -15.30 65.25 -23.76
CA ALA A 209 -16.07 66.29 -23.07
C ALA A 209 -16.32 67.52 -23.95
N LYS A 210 -15.38 67.87 -24.83
CA LYS A 210 -15.53 68.98 -25.80
C LYS A 210 -16.57 68.65 -26.88
N LYS A 211 -16.67 67.39 -27.29
CA LYS A 211 -17.66 66.92 -28.28
C LYS A 211 -19.10 66.95 -27.75
N GLN A 212 -19.32 66.67 -26.46
CA GLN A 212 -20.66 66.76 -25.85
C GLN A 212 -21.16 68.20 -25.68
N LYS A 213 -20.27 69.18 -25.45
CA LYS A 213 -20.64 70.60 -25.34
C LYS A 213 -21.04 71.25 -26.68
N MET A 214 -20.61 70.68 -27.80
CA MET A 214 -20.93 71.19 -29.15
C MET A 214 -22.22 70.60 -29.73
N MET A 215 -22.84 69.64 -29.05
CA MET A 215 -24.05 68.91 -29.50
C MET A 215 -25.28 69.26 -28.65
N ARG A 216 -25.26 70.39 -27.93
CA ARG A 216 -26.35 70.83 -27.05
C ARG A 216 -26.80 72.25 -27.38
#